data_AF-A0A3N5L6E1-F1
#
_entry.id   AF-A0A3N5L6E1-F1
#
_cell.length_a   1.000
_cell.length_b   1.000
_cell.length_c   1.000
_cell.angle_alpha   90.00
_cell.angle_beta   90.00
_cell.angle_gamma   90.00
#
_symmetry.space_group_name_H-M   'P 1'
#
loop_
_entity.id
_entity.type
_entity.pdbx_description
1 polymer ?
#
loop_
_entity_poly.entity_id
_entity_poly.type
_entity_poly.pdbx_seq_one_letter_code
_entity_poly.pdbx_strand_id
1 'polypeptide(L)'
;MSGPPSTPDSPPPGAGRTSRWRENARFAADVVNTLAIPIATLGATIVGVHLTNSLKEREIAIANENNVQSLRNQREQSETALRTAMFRELVGPLLQGETVAGSAGGPGDLPRAQRLALLAELLTLNFHEHFELGPLLRYVDTLPGQTEETRARLRGTARRVISRQLAPMLAVGGGRAEGPPGFLELSLDSDVNAPMDTRLSCALPEASAAAAAGAGALTLQCSATAVGAPLKVTSPDGRDRLQISFRAVNWADESVGVYALVLDDQQAPQQNTPPIEFTLSAYSLPFSDNTLLSSGNRFGIYLTRVDVVPDVVRVMRLSFVWFPRDFVPPRERPLDLDINRPLAAPARSRS
;
A
#
# COMPACT_ATOMS: atom_id res chain seq x y z
N MET A 1 -87.53 35.13 -78.41
CA MET A 1 -88.19 35.79 -77.27
C MET A 1 -89.00 34.74 -76.51
N SER A 2 -88.64 34.50 -75.24
CA SER A 2 -89.50 34.16 -74.09
C SER A 2 -90.31 32.83 -74.03
N GLY A 3 -89.74 31.84 -73.30
CA GLY A 3 -90.35 30.90 -72.32
C GLY A 3 -91.24 29.71 -72.80
N PRO A 4 -91.49 28.66 -71.97
CA PRO A 4 -90.78 28.10 -70.80
C PRO A 4 -90.48 26.57 -70.96
N PRO A 5 -89.83 25.88 -70.00
CA PRO A 5 -89.99 24.43 -69.85
C PRO A 5 -90.79 24.06 -68.59
N SER A 6 -91.75 23.17 -68.78
CA SER A 6 -92.57 22.51 -67.76
C SER A 6 -91.86 21.27 -67.19
N THR A 7 -91.99 21.07 -65.88
CA THR A 7 -91.74 19.80 -65.14
C THR A 7 -92.68 18.69 -65.63
N PRO A 8 -92.33 17.39 -65.48
CA PRO A 8 -92.84 16.67 -64.30
C PRO A 8 -91.95 15.53 -63.73
N ASP A 9 -92.29 15.22 -62.47
CA ASP A 9 -92.31 13.93 -61.76
C ASP A 9 -91.05 13.17 -61.30
N SER A 10 -91.05 12.92 -59.99
CA SER A 10 -90.16 12.05 -59.22
C SER A 10 -90.83 10.69 -58.93
N PRO A 11 -90.05 9.61 -58.75
CA PRO A 11 -90.36 8.54 -57.80
C PRO A 11 -89.24 8.31 -56.76
N PRO A 12 -89.47 7.52 -55.68
CA PRO A 12 -88.97 7.82 -54.33
C PRO A 12 -87.66 7.12 -53.93
N PRO A 13 -86.99 7.55 -52.84
CA PRO A 13 -85.85 6.85 -52.27
C PRO A 13 -86.22 6.01 -51.04
N GLY A 14 -85.78 4.75 -50.99
CA GLY A 14 -85.88 3.94 -49.77
C GLY A 14 -85.27 2.55 -49.89
N ALA A 15 -84.06 2.39 -49.32
CA ALA A 15 -83.49 1.20 -48.67
C ALA A 15 -81.98 1.03 -48.98
N GLY A 16 -81.11 1.14 -47.97
CA GLY A 16 -79.70 0.78 -48.16
C GLY A 16 -78.65 1.17 -47.10
N ARG A 17 -79.00 1.84 -45.99
CA ARG A 17 -77.99 2.31 -45.00
C ARG A 17 -77.84 1.50 -43.71
N THR A 18 -78.69 0.51 -43.43
CA THR A 18 -78.71 -0.12 -42.10
C THR A 18 -77.91 -1.43 -41.95
N SER A 19 -77.36 -2.03 -43.02
CA SER A 19 -76.59 -3.28 -42.89
C SER A 19 -75.08 -3.09 -42.65
N ARG A 20 -74.47 -2.01 -43.16
CA ARG A 20 -73.01 -1.79 -43.11
C ARG A 20 -72.41 -1.58 -41.71
N TRP A 21 -73.17 -1.11 -40.74
CA TRP A 21 -72.63 -0.79 -39.40
C TRP A 21 -72.49 -2.02 -38.50
N ARG A 22 -73.36 -3.02 -38.68
CA ARG A 22 -73.32 -4.27 -37.89
C ARG A 22 -72.17 -5.19 -38.31
N GLU A 23 -71.74 -5.11 -39.56
CA GLU A 23 -70.60 -5.87 -40.08
C GLU A 23 -69.27 -5.31 -39.55
N ASN A 24 -69.11 -3.98 -39.53
CA ASN A 24 -67.90 -3.34 -39.01
C ASN A 24 -67.71 -3.57 -37.50
N ALA A 25 -68.79 -3.61 -36.72
CA ALA A 25 -68.73 -3.86 -35.28
C ALA A 25 -68.31 -5.31 -34.95
N ARG A 26 -68.79 -6.29 -35.74
CA ARG A 26 -68.40 -7.69 -35.58
C ARG A 26 -66.94 -7.92 -35.95
N PHE A 27 -66.45 -7.27 -37.00
CA PHE A 27 -65.06 -7.35 -37.42
C PHE A 27 -64.11 -6.76 -36.35
N ALA A 28 -64.44 -5.62 -35.74
CA ALA A 28 -63.63 -5.02 -34.69
C ALA A 28 -63.55 -5.90 -33.42
N ALA A 29 -64.65 -6.55 -33.04
CA ALA A 29 -64.67 -7.46 -31.90
C ALA A 29 -63.83 -8.73 -32.13
N ASP A 30 -63.84 -9.27 -33.35
CA ASP A 30 -63.09 -10.48 -33.69
C ASP A 30 -61.57 -10.21 -33.74
N VAL A 31 -61.17 -9.04 -34.25
CA VAL A 31 -59.76 -8.61 -34.27
C VAL A 31 -59.20 -8.44 -32.84
N VAL A 32 -59.97 -7.85 -31.93
CA VAL A 32 -59.55 -7.66 -30.53
C VAL A 32 -59.40 -9.01 -29.82
N ASN A 33 -60.32 -9.94 -30.03
CA ASN A 33 -60.28 -11.25 -29.38
C ASN A 33 -59.13 -12.13 -29.91
N THR A 34 -58.82 -12.01 -31.20
CA THR A 34 -57.74 -12.79 -31.85
C THR A 34 -56.34 -12.26 -31.48
N LEU A 35 -56.20 -10.97 -31.15
CA LEU A 35 -54.92 -10.34 -30.77
C LEU A 35 -54.65 -10.32 -29.26
N ALA A 36 -55.66 -10.47 -28.41
CA ALA A 36 -55.49 -10.41 -26.96
C ALA A 36 -54.58 -11.54 -26.42
N ILE A 37 -54.73 -12.76 -26.93
CA ILE A 37 -53.97 -13.93 -26.46
C ILE A 37 -52.47 -13.84 -26.82
N PRO A 38 -52.07 -13.50 -28.07
CA PRO A 38 -50.67 -13.28 -28.41
C PRO A 38 -50.00 -12.16 -27.62
N ILE A 39 -50.70 -11.04 -27.41
CA ILE A 39 -50.16 -9.87 -26.71
C ILE A 39 -49.93 -10.16 -25.23
N ALA A 40 -50.87 -10.84 -24.57
CA ALA A 40 -50.71 -11.25 -23.17
C ALA A 40 -49.54 -12.23 -22.98
N THR A 41 -49.35 -13.14 -23.95
CA THR A 41 -48.27 -14.13 -23.93
C THR A 41 -46.90 -13.48 -24.15
N LEU A 42 -46.82 -12.47 -25.03
CA LEU A 42 -45.62 -11.64 -25.22
C LEU A 42 -45.31 -10.77 -24.00
N GLY A 43 -46.31 -10.20 -23.34
CA GLY A 43 -46.11 -9.40 -22.12
C GLY A 43 -45.56 -10.24 -20.96
N ALA A 44 -46.11 -11.43 -20.74
CA ALA A 44 -45.67 -12.34 -19.67
C ALA A 44 -44.23 -12.86 -19.89
N THR A 45 -43.84 -13.13 -21.15
CA THR A 45 -42.50 -13.60 -21.47
C THR A 45 -41.44 -12.50 -21.31
N ILE A 46 -41.73 -11.26 -21.71
CA ILE A 46 -40.80 -10.14 -21.54
C ILE A 46 -40.56 -9.84 -20.06
N VAL A 47 -41.62 -9.81 -19.25
CA VAL A 47 -41.50 -9.56 -17.80
C VAL A 47 -40.76 -10.70 -17.09
N GLY A 48 -41.04 -11.96 -17.47
CA GLY A 48 -40.35 -13.13 -16.92
C GLY A 48 -38.85 -13.15 -17.24
N VAL A 49 -38.46 -12.81 -18.47
CA VAL A 49 -37.04 -12.72 -18.88
C VAL A 49 -36.33 -11.58 -18.14
N HIS A 50 -36.97 -10.43 -17.98
CA HIS A 50 -36.33 -9.28 -17.34
C HIS A 50 -36.12 -9.47 -15.83
N LEU A 51 -37.08 -10.10 -15.14
CA LEU A 51 -36.95 -10.45 -13.72
C LEU A 51 -35.90 -11.54 -13.48
N THR A 52 -35.88 -12.60 -14.30
CA THR A 52 -34.92 -13.70 -14.15
C THR A 52 -33.48 -13.29 -14.47
N ASN A 53 -33.26 -12.38 -15.41
CA ASN A 53 -31.93 -11.85 -15.69
C ASN A 53 -31.39 -10.99 -14.54
N SER A 54 -32.24 -10.14 -13.92
CA SER A 54 -31.82 -9.28 -12.81
C SER A 54 -31.45 -10.03 -11.52
N LEU A 55 -32.04 -11.21 -11.29
CA LEU A 55 -31.73 -12.06 -10.14
C LEU A 55 -30.47 -12.90 -10.37
N LYS A 56 -30.27 -13.42 -11.59
CA LYS A 56 -29.05 -14.14 -11.96
C LYS A 56 -27.80 -13.25 -11.90
N GLU A 57 -27.90 -11.99 -12.31
CA GLU A 57 -26.76 -11.06 -12.25
C GLU A 57 -26.28 -10.82 -10.81
N ARG A 58 -27.20 -10.73 -9.84
CA ARG A 58 -26.83 -10.54 -8.43
C ARG A 58 -26.24 -11.80 -7.79
N GLU A 59 -26.74 -12.97 -8.15
CA GLU A 59 -26.22 -14.24 -7.62
C GLU A 59 -24.84 -14.58 -8.21
N ILE A 60 -24.60 -14.25 -9.48
CA ILE A 60 -23.29 -14.41 -10.14
C ILE A 60 -22.25 -13.46 -9.53
N ALA A 61 -22.63 -12.22 -9.19
CA ALA A 61 -21.72 -11.27 -8.57
C ALA A 61 -21.24 -11.75 -7.18
N ILE A 62 -22.16 -12.22 -6.33
CA ILE A 62 -21.85 -12.72 -4.99
C ILE A 62 -21.03 -14.03 -5.06
N ALA A 63 -21.38 -14.93 -5.99
CA ALA A 63 -20.63 -16.18 -6.19
C ALA A 63 -19.20 -15.92 -6.68
N ASN A 64 -19.00 -14.93 -7.55
CA ASN A 64 -17.68 -14.57 -8.06
C ASN A 64 -16.81 -13.93 -6.96
N GLU A 65 -17.38 -13.05 -6.13
CA GLU A 65 -16.66 -12.45 -4.98
C GLU A 65 -16.20 -13.51 -3.96
N ASN A 66 -17.10 -14.43 -3.57
CA ASN A 66 -16.76 -15.52 -2.66
C ASN A 66 -15.71 -16.47 -3.25
N ASN A 67 -15.76 -16.73 -4.56
CA ASN A 67 -14.77 -17.58 -5.23
C ASN A 67 -13.41 -16.89 -5.31
N VAL A 68 -13.37 -15.59 -5.62
CA VAL A 68 -12.12 -14.80 -5.62
C VAL A 68 -11.52 -14.71 -4.21
N GLN A 69 -12.33 -14.56 -3.16
CA GLN A 69 -11.86 -14.59 -1.77
C GLN A 69 -11.35 -15.98 -1.37
N SER A 70 -12.08 -17.05 -1.71
CA SER A 70 -11.65 -18.44 -1.48
C SER A 70 -10.33 -18.75 -2.17
N LEU A 71 -10.15 -18.35 -3.43
CA LEU A 71 -8.92 -18.54 -4.18
C LEU A 71 -7.76 -17.71 -3.62
N ARG A 72 -8.03 -16.51 -3.08
CA ARG A 72 -7.04 -15.71 -2.35
C ARG A 72 -6.63 -16.39 -1.05
N ASN A 73 -7.59 -16.84 -0.24
CA ASN A 73 -7.31 -17.52 1.01
C ASN A 73 -6.57 -18.85 0.79
N GLN A 74 -6.92 -19.63 -0.24
CA GLN A 74 -6.17 -20.83 -0.62
C GLN A 74 -4.75 -20.50 -1.11
N ARG A 75 -4.58 -19.39 -1.84
CA ARG A 75 -3.25 -18.93 -2.28
C ARG A 75 -2.39 -18.47 -1.11
N GLU A 76 -2.95 -17.70 -0.19
CA GLU A 76 -2.24 -17.26 1.03
C GLU A 76 -1.90 -18.44 1.95
N GLN A 77 -2.82 -19.41 2.10
CA GLN A 77 -2.57 -20.64 2.87
C GLN A 77 -1.49 -21.51 2.22
N SER A 78 -1.55 -21.72 0.91
CA SER A 78 -0.53 -22.50 0.19
C SER A 78 0.82 -21.82 0.19
N GLU A 79 0.88 -20.49 0.09
CA GLU A 79 2.11 -19.71 0.21
C GLU A 79 2.69 -19.77 1.63
N THR A 80 1.83 -19.68 2.66
CA THR A 80 2.23 -19.85 4.06
C THR A 80 2.76 -21.25 4.33
N ALA A 81 2.09 -22.28 3.82
CA ALA A 81 2.50 -23.69 3.95
C ALA A 81 3.83 -23.95 3.24
N LEU A 82 4.00 -23.44 2.01
CA LEU A 82 5.21 -23.60 1.22
C LEU A 82 6.39 -22.87 1.86
N ARG A 83 6.19 -21.65 2.39
CA ARG A 83 7.21 -20.92 3.16
C ARG A 83 7.58 -21.62 4.47
N THR A 84 6.61 -22.21 5.17
CA THR A 84 6.86 -22.99 6.40
C THR A 84 7.65 -24.26 6.10
N ALA A 85 7.34 -24.94 5.01
CA ALA A 85 8.09 -26.11 4.55
C ALA A 85 9.53 -25.71 4.17
N MET A 86 9.71 -24.65 3.37
CA MET A 86 11.04 -24.12 3.03
C MET A 86 11.82 -23.69 4.28
N PHE A 87 11.16 -23.09 5.27
CA PHE A 87 11.80 -22.72 6.54
C PHE A 87 12.31 -23.94 7.31
N ARG A 88 11.51 -25.00 7.42
CA ARG A 88 11.95 -26.24 8.11
C ARG A 88 13.13 -26.89 7.41
N GLU A 89 13.13 -26.91 6.08
CA GLU A 89 14.24 -27.44 5.27
C GLU A 89 15.52 -26.60 5.39
N LEU A 90 15.41 -25.27 5.46
CA LEU A 90 16.57 -24.38 5.53
C LEU A 90 17.13 -24.22 6.95
N VAL A 91 16.28 -24.27 7.98
CA VAL A 91 16.66 -24.00 9.38
C VAL A 91 16.97 -25.29 10.14
N GLY A 92 16.32 -26.40 9.79
CA GLY A 92 16.53 -27.70 10.41
C GLY A 92 18.02 -28.10 10.49
N PRO A 93 18.78 -28.03 9.38
CA PRO A 93 20.20 -28.37 9.36
C PRO A 93 21.07 -27.44 10.22
N LEU A 94 20.71 -26.16 10.36
CA LEU A 94 21.47 -25.18 11.14
C LEU A 94 21.25 -25.32 12.66
N LEU A 95 20.07 -25.79 13.08
CA LEU A 95 19.74 -26.05 14.49
C LEU A 95 20.19 -27.44 14.96
N GLN A 96 20.27 -28.43 14.06
CA GLN A 96 20.76 -29.79 14.39
C GLN A 96 22.25 -29.84 14.75
N GLY A 97 23.03 -28.80 14.41
CA GLY A 97 24.41 -28.65 14.90
C GLY A 97 24.51 -28.38 16.41
N GLU A 98 23.38 -28.19 17.12
CA GLU A 98 23.34 -27.92 18.56
C GLU A 98 23.09 -29.18 19.40
N THR A 99 22.54 -30.27 18.82
CA THR A 99 22.21 -31.51 19.56
C THR A 99 23.35 -32.53 19.64
N VAL A 100 24.45 -32.34 18.91
CA VAL A 100 25.67 -33.14 19.06
C VAL A 100 26.64 -32.42 20.00
N ALA A 101 26.22 -32.25 21.24
CA ALA A 101 27.14 -31.88 22.31
C ALA A 101 28.09 -33.06 22.58
N GLY A 102 29.33 -33.00 22.05
CA GLY A 102 30.40 -33.85 22.58
C GLY A 102 31.57 -34.21 21.67
N SER A 103 31.55 -33.95 20.36
CA SER A 103 32.72 -34.25 19.52
C SER A 103 33.33 -32.97 18.98
N ALA A 104 34.63 -32.81 19.27
CA ALA A 104 35.52 -31.77 18.76
C ALA A 104 35.12 -31.27 17.36
N GLY A 105 35.08 -29.95 17.22
CA GLY A 105 34.72 -29.25 15.99
C GLY A 105 35.36 -29.90 14.77
N GLY A 106 34.50 -30.43 13.89
CA GLY A 106 34.92 -30.83 12.56
C GLY A 106 35.51 -29.61 11.84
N PRO A 107 36.48 -29.82 10.94
CA PRO A 107 37.08 -28.75 10.13
C PRO A 107 36.01 -28.22 9.18
N GLY A 108 35.19 -27.28 9.64
CA GLY A 108 34.05 -26.74 8.87
C GLY A 108 32.85 -26.30 9.71
N ASP A 109 32.81 -26.55 11.02
CA ASP A 109 31.68 -26.08 11.84
C ASP A 109 31.83 -24.58 12.16
N LEU A 110 30.86 -23.78 11.72
CA LEU A 110 30.88 -22.33 11.89
C LEU A 110 30.65 -21.97 13.38
N PRO A 111 31.33 -20.92 13.89
CA PRO A 111 31.03 -20.39 15.22
C PRO A 111 29.55 -20.04 15.38
N ARG A 112 29.00 -20.24 16.58
CA ARG A 112 27.57 -19.99 16.90
C ARG A 112 27.08 -18.63 16.40
N ALA A 113 27.87 -17.57 16.58
CA ALA A 113 27.52 -16.23 16.12
C ALA A 113 27.31 -16.17 14.59
N GLN A 114 28.19 -16.80 13.83
CA GLN A 114 28.09 -16.85 12.36
C GLN A 114 26.89 -17.69 11.90
N ARG A 115 26.58 -18.80 12.60
CA ARG A 115 25.36 -19.59 12.34
C ARG A 115 24.08 -18.78 12.58
N LEU A 116 24.03 -18.01 13.67
CA LEU A 116 22.90 -17.13 13.96
C LEU A 116 22.77 -15.98 12.95
N ALA A 117 23.88 -15.44 12.44
CA ALA A 117 23.87 -14.49 11.33
C ALA A 117 23.26 -15.09 10.06
N LEU A 118 23.67 -16.28 9.66
CA LEU A 118 23.08 -16.96 8.50
C LEU A 118 21.59 -17.23 8.68
N LEU A 119 21.18 -17.67 9.87
CA LEU A 119 19.76 -17.87 10.17
C LEU A 119 18.98 -16.56 10.09
N ALA A 120 19.51 -15.47 10.66
CA ALA A 120 18.89 -14.15 10.60
C ALA A 120 18.81 -13.62 9.17
N GLU A 121 19.81 -13.86 8.33
CA GLU A 121 19.79 -13.54 6.90
C GLU A 121 18.68 -14.30 6.17
N LEU A 122 18.56 -15.61 6.39
CA LEU A 122 17.52 -16.44 5.79
C LEU A 122 16.12 -16.00 6.22
N LEU A 123 15.93 -15.73 7.51
CA LEU A 123 14.69 -15.17 8.04
C LEU A 123 14.35 -13.84 7.39
N THR A 124 15.35 -12.99 7.21
CA THR A 124 15.19 -11.66 6.60
C THR A 124 14.82 -11.75 5.13
N LEU A 125 15.46 -12.62 4.35
CA LEU A 125 15.14 -12.76 2.93
C LEU A 125 13.75 -13.35 2.66
N ASN A 126 13.24 -14.18 3.57
CA ASN A 126 12.00 -14.94 3.35
C ASN A 126 10.78 -14.41 4.11
N PHE A 127 10.98 -13.74 5.25
CA PHE A 127 9.91 -13.36 6.17
C PHE A 127 9.90 -11.87 6.54
N HIS A 128 10.59 -11.02 5.76
CA HIS A 128 10.66 -9.58 6.03
C HIS A 128 9.31 -8.85 6.11
N GLU A 129 8.23 -9.43 5.58
CA GLU A 129 6.89 -8.84 5.65
C GLU A 129 6.13 -9.23 6.92
N HIS A 130 6.56 -10.28 7.63
CA HIS A 130 5.76 -10.94 8.67
C HIS A 130 6.28 -10.66 10.08
N PHE A 131 7.58 -10.43 10.24
CA PHE A 131 8.22 -10.27 11.55
C PHE A 131 9.06 -9.02 11.67
N GLU A 132 9.16 -8.50 12.89
CA GLU A 132 10.01 -7.37 13.29
C GLU A 132 11.44 -7.85 13.43
N LEU A 133 12.12 -7.88 12.30
CA LEU A 133 13.48 -8.41 12.23
C LEU A 133 14.53 -7.41 12.69
N GLY A 134 14.21 -6.11 12.78
CA GLY A 134 15.12 -5.06 13.23
C GLY A 134 15.83 -5.40 14.56
N PRO A 135 15.09 -5.72 15.65
CA PRO A 135 15.69 -6.13 16.92
C PRO A 135 16.56 -7.39 16.82
N LEU A 136 16.12 -8.41 16.09
CA LEU A 136 16.88 -9.65 15.88
C LEU A 136 18.20 -9.37 15.16
N LEU A 137 18.16 -8.59 14.09
CA LEU A 137 19.33 -8.24 13.29
C LEU A 137 20.35 -7.42 14.09
N ARG A 138 19.88 -6.44 14.86
CA ARG A 138 20.73 -5.67 15.79
C ARG A 138 21.40 -6.59 16.83
N TYR A 139 20.64 -7.49 17.43
CA TYR A 139 21.18 -8.44 18.39
C TYR A 139 22.29 -9.29 17.77
N VAL A 140 22.03 -9.87 16.60
CA VAL A 140 22.98 -10.76 15.91
C VAL A 140 24.24 -10.04 15.43
N ASP A 141 24.13 -8.77 15.02
CA ASP A 141 25.26 -7.91 14.62
C ASP A 141 26.24 -7.65 15.78
N THR A 142 25.68 -7.49 16.99
CA THR A 142 26.45 -7.20 18.22
C THR A 142 27.04 -8.43 18.92
N LEU A 143 26.77 -9.65 18.41
CA LEU A 143 27.26 -10.87 19.04
C LEU A 143 28.80 -10.95 19.03
N PRO A 144 29.43 -11.37 20.15
CA PRO A 144 30.86 -11.59 20.19
C PRO A 144 31.26 -12.71 19.23
N GLY A 145 32.38 -12.53 18.53
CA GLY A 145 32.88 -13.50 17.55
C GLY A 145 32.32 -13.33 16.13
N GLN A 146 31.50 -12.32 15.87
CA GLN A 146 31.16 -11.91 14.50
C GLN A 146 32.36 -11.29 13.79
N THR A 147 32.56 -11.69 12.54
CA THR A 147 33.51 -11.03 11.64
C THR A 147 32.87 -9.80 11.01
N GLU A 148 33.66 -8.78 10.67
CA GLU A 148 33.14 -7.60 9.99
C GLU A 148 32.53 -7.93 8.63
N GLU A 149 33.07 -8.93 7.93
CA GLU A 149 32.46 -9.45 6.70
C GLU A 149 31.04 -9.98 6.93
N THR A 150 30.81 -10.70 8.04
CA THR A 150 29.47 -11.21 8.38
C THR A 150 28.52 -10.07 8.72
N ARG A 151 28.98 -9.06 9.46
CA ARG A 151 28.21 -7.85 9.75
C ARG A 151 27.83 -7.10 8.47
N ALA A 152 28.82 -6.86 7.60
CA ALA A 152 28.62 -6.22 6.31
C ALA A 152 27.61 -6.99 5.44
N ARG A 153 27.68 -8.34 5.44
CA ARG A 153 26.70 -9.19 4.74
C ARG A 153 25.30 -9.06 5.32
N LEU A 154 25.16 -9.08 6.64
CA LEU A 154 23.87 -8.92 7.33
C LEU A 154 23.23 -7.55 7.04
N ARG A 155 24.02 -6.48 7.14
CA ARG A 155 23.60 -5.11 6.79
C ARG A 155 23.24 -4.99 5.30
N GLY A 156 24.03 -5.62 4.42
CA GLY A 156 23.74 -5.71 2.98
C GLY A 156 22.42 -6.41 2.67
N THR A 157 22.13 -7.52 3.37
CA THR A 157 20.85 -8.24 3.25
C THR A 157 19.68 -7.38 3.69
N ALA A 158 19.81 -6.67 4.81
CA ALA A 158 18.77 -5.75 5.28
C ALA A 158 18.50 -4.62 4.26
N ARG A 159 19.55 -3.99 3.70
CA ARG A 159 19.39 -2.96 2.65
C ARG A 159 18.72 -3.46 1.39
N ARG A 160 18.99 -4.71 0.97
CA ARG A 160 18.29 -5.35 -0.16
C ARG A 160 16.79 -5.50 0.13
N VAL A 161 16.44 -5.91 1.34
CA VAL A 161 15.05 -5.98 1.78
C VAL A 161 14.40 -4.61 1.82
N ILE A 162 15.07 -3.59 2.38
CA ILE A 162 14.59 -2.20 2.36
C ILE A 162 14.28 -1.76 0.92
N SER A 163 15.25 -1.95 0.00
CA SER A 163 15.08 -1.60 -1.41
C SER A 163 13.90 -2.32 -2.05
N ARG A 164 13.70 -3.61 -1.75
CA ARG A 164 12.56 -4.39 -2.22
C ARG A 164 11.24 -3.89 -1.66
N GLN A 165 11.19 -3.51 -0.38
CA GLN A 165 9.99 -2.97 0.27
C GLN A 165 9.64 -1.58 -0.27
N LEU A 166 10.63 -0.76 -0.59
CA LEU A 166 10.45 0.59 -1.15
C LEU A 166 10.07 0.59 -2.64
N ALA A 167 10.55 -0.37 -3.43
CA ALA A 167 10.35 -0.39 -4.88
C ALA A 167 8.87 -0.26 -5.32
N PRO A 168 7.88 -0.97 -4.71
CA PRO A 168 6.48 -0.77 -5.03
C PRO A 168 5.98 0.65 -4.76
N MET A 169 6.45 1.30 -3.68
CA MET A 169 6.05 2.66 -3.33
C MET A 169 6.61 3.69 -4.33
N LEU A 170 7.85 3.47 -4.77
CA LEU A 170 8.51 4.28 -5.80
C LEU A 170 7.79 4.18 -7.16
N ALA A 171 7.30 3.00 -7.52
CA ALA A 171 6.62 2.77 -8.79
C ALA A 171 5.26 3.49 -8.86
N VAL A 172 4.54 3.60 -7.73
CA VAL A 172 3.24 4.29 -7.66
C VAL A 172 3.40 5.82 -7.71
N GLY A 173 4.52 6.35 -7.20
CA GLY A 173 4.80 7.79 -7.18
C GLY A 173 5.22 8.43 -8.52
N GLY A 174 5.39 7.63 -9.59
CA GLY A 174 5.80 8.12 -10.93
C GLY A 174 4.68 8.76 -11.76
N GLY A 175 3.45 8.75 -11.28
CA GLY A 175 2.32 9.43 -11.93
C GLY A 175 2.34 10.92 -11.63
N ARG A 176 2.41 11.76 -12.68
CA ARG A 176 2.28 13.23 -12.64
C ARG A 176 1.25 13.70 -11.60
N ALA A 177 1.70 14.10 -10.42
CA ALA A 177 0.92 14.84 -9.45
C ALA A 177 1.62 16.18 -9.20
N GLU A 178 0.89 17.29 -9.32
CA GLU A 178 1.35 18.67 -9.08
C GLU A 178 1.63 18.96 -7.58
N GLY A 179 2.17 17.99 -6.84
CA GLY A 179 2.40 18.06 -5.40
C GLY A 179 3.87 17.80 -5.00
N PRO A 180 4.23 18.05 -3.73
CA PRO A 180 5.54 17.70 -3.22
C PRO A 180 5.77 16.18 -3.35
N PRO A 181 7.02 15.75 -3.61
CA PRO A 181 7.26 14.34 -3.91
C PRO A 181 6.99 13.49 -2.66
N GLY A 182 6.24 12.40 -2.83
CA GLY A 182 6.03 11.40 -1.77
C GLY A 182 7.30 10.60 -1.43
N PHE A 183 8.38 10.82 -2.18
CA PHE A 183 9.68 10.18 -2.00
C PHE A 183 10.80 11.20 -2.17
N LEU A 184 11.81 11.12 -1.33
CA LEU A 184 12.96 12.01 -1.37
C LEU A 184 14.24 11.24 -1.03
N GLU A 185 15.21 11.26 -1.94
CA GLU A 185 16.55 10.74 -1.67
C GLU A 185 17.40 11.79 -0.97
N LEU A 186 18.06 11.42 0.12
CA LEU A 186 18.90 12.31 0.91
C LEU A 186 20.32 11.77 0.92
N SER A 187 21.29 12.59 0.55
CA SER A 187 22.71 12.27 0.59
C SER A 187 23.34 13.04 1.74
N LEU A 188 23.74 12.35 2.80
CA LEU A 188 24.53 12.91 3.90
C LEU A 188 26.00 12.82 3.50
N ASP A 189 26.66 13.95 3.30
CA ASP A 189 28.06 14.03 2.88
C ASP A 189 28.93 14.57 4.02
N SER A 190 30.11 13.99 4.21
CA SER A 190 31.03 14.40 5.27
C SER A 190 32.47 14.45 4.80
N ASP A 191 33.28 15.26 5.48
CA ASP A 191 34.71 15.31 5.23
C ASP A 191 35.37 13.95 5.52
N VAL A 192 36.06 13.40 4.51
CA VAL A 192 36.79 12.14 4.59
C VAL A 192 37.89 12.13 5.65
N ASN A 193 38.38 13.31 6.05
CA ASN A 193 39.42 13.45 7.07
C ASN A 193 38.91 13.31 8.51
N ALA A 194 37.59 13.42 8.74
CA ALA A 194 37.03 13.27 10.08
C ALA A 194 37.12 11.80 10.54
N PRO A 195 37.41 11.50 11.82
CA PRO A 195 37.37 10.13 12.33
C PRO A 195 35.97 9.50 12.14
N MET A 196 35.90 8.22 11.76
CA MET A 196 34.63 7.53 11.46
C MET A 196 33.66 7.46 12.65
N ASP A 197 34.19 7.39 13.87
CA ASP A 197 33.42 7.32 15.12
C ASP A 197 32.91 8.70 15.58
N THR A 198 33.29 9.77 14.90
CA THR A 198 32.86 11.12 15.24
C THR A 198 31.38 11.27 14.93
N ARG A 199 30.61 11.68 15.94
CA ARG A 199 29.18 11.98 15.80
C ARG A 199 28.99 13.32 15.12
N LEU A 200 28.52 13.32 13.89
CA LEU A 200 28.28 14.53 13.10
C LEU A 200 26.80 14.93 13.08
N SER A 201 26.54 16.20 12.81
CA SER A 201 25.20 16.71 12.51
C SER A 201 25.18 17.21 11.08
N CYS A 202 24.02 17.11 10.40
CA CYS A 202 23.90 17.49 8.99
C CYS A 202 22.81 18.54 8.77
N ALA A 203 23.07 19.47 7.84
CA ALA A 203 22.13 20.50 7.44
C ALA A 203 22.15 20.69 5.92
N LEU A 204 21.07 21.26 5.38
CA LEU A 204 21.03 21.70 3.98
C LEU A 204 21.88 22.96 3.82
N PRO A 205 22.82 23.01 2.86
CA PRO A 205 23.51 24.23 2.50
C PRO A 205 22.52 25.35 2.17
N GLU A 206 22.75 26.58 2.62
CA GLU A 206 21.81 27.71 2.43
C GLU A 206 21.42 27.92 0.96
N ALA A 207 22.37 27.75 0.03
CA ALA A 207 22.13 27.84 -1.40
C ALA A 207 21.15 26.78 -1.95
N SER A 208 21.05 25.62 -1.29
CA SER A 208 20.18 24.51 -1.68
C SER A 208 18.80 24.56 -1.00
N ALA A 209 18.67 25.27 0.12
CA ALA A 209 17.43 25.36 0.88
C ALA A 209 16.30 26.02 0.07
N ALA A 210 16.63 27.00 -0.77
CA ALA A 210 15.67 27.66 -1.66
C ALA A 210 15.21 26.78 -2.84
N ALA A 211 16.03 25.80 -3.25
CA ALA A 211 15.77 24.90 -4.37
C ALA A 211 15.18 23.54 -3.95
N ALA A 212 15.09 23.28 -2.64
CA ALA A 212 14.65 21.99 -2.11
C ALA A 212 13.16 21.70 -2.34
N ALA A 213 12.35 22.73 -2.59
CA ALA A 213 10.92 22.59 -2.89
C ALA A 213 10.71 21.95 -4.27
N GLY A 214 10.65 20.61 -4.31
CA GLY A 214 10.36 19.83 -5.51
C GLY A 214 11.53 19.02 -6.07
N ALA A 215 12.71 19.06 -5.45
CA ALA A 215 13.82 18.19 -5.83
C ALA A 215 13.56 16.75 -5.37
N GLY A 216 13.75 15.76 -6.25
CA GLY A 216 13.64 14.34 -5.90
C GLY A 216 14.85 13.79 -5.11
N ALA A 217 15.94 14.56 -5.06
CA ALA A 217 17.16 14.24 -4.32
C ALA A 217 17.77 15.51 -3.71
N LEU A 218 18.31 15.41 -2.50
CA LEU A 218 18.97 16.50 -1.78
C LEU A 218 20.29 16.04 -1.17
N THR A 219 21.24 16.95 -1.05
CA THR A 219 22.52 16.72 -0.38
C THR A 219 22.63 17.58 0.87
N LEU A 220 22.95 16.97 2.00
CA LEU A 220 23.19 17.62 3.28
C LEU A 220 24.67 17.52 3.62
N GLN A 221 25.23 18.59 4.15
CA GLN A 221 26.62 18.61 4.61
C GLN A 221 26.68 18.30 6.10
N CYS A 222 27.52 17.34 6.47
CA CYS A 222 27.69 16.84 7.82
C CYS A 222 29.03 17.28 8.39
N SER A 223 28.97 17.89 9.57
CA SER A 223 30.15 18.35 10.30
C SER A 223 29.90 18.27 11.81
N ALA A 224 30.92 18.54 12.63
CA ALA A 224 30.76 18.56 14.09
C ALA A 224 29.74 19.63 14.54
N THR A 225 29.59 20.71 13.77
CA THR A 225 28.60 21.76 13.98
C THR A 225 27.97 22.07 12.63
N ALA A 226 26.81 21.48 12.37
CA ALA A 226 26.09 21.66 11.12
C ALA A 226 25.77 23.14 10.89
N VAL A 227 26.15 23.66 9.73
CA VAL A 227 25.84 25.03 9.31
C VAL A 227 24.89 24.93 8.12
N GLY A 228 23.69 25.50 8.26
CA GLY A 228 22.68 25.50 7.19
C GLY A 228 21.26 25.45 7.73
N ALA A 229 20.32 25.20 6.83
CA ALA A 229 18.91 25.10 7.14
C ALA A 229 18.50 23.64 7.48
N PRO A 230 17.53 23.43 8.37
CA PRO A 230 16.97 22.11 8.60
C PRO A 230 16.15 21.66 7.37
N LEU A 231 16.05 20.35 7.16
CA LEU A 231 15.21 19.80 6.09
C LEU A 231 13.73 20.04 6.45
N LYS A 232 12.98 20.65 5.54
CA LYS A 232 11.53 20.78 5.66
C LYS A 232 10.86 19.97 4.56
N VAL A 233 9.93 19.11 4.93
CA VAL A 233 9.15 18.28 4.00
C VAL A 233 7.66 18.42 4.28
N THR A 234 6.86 18.44 3.24
CA THR A 234 5.40 18.54 3.32
C THR A 234 4.80 17.25 2.79
N SER A 235 3.76 16.75 3.43
CA SER A 235 3.01 15.58 2.97
C SER A 235 2.37 15.84 1.60
N PRO A 236 2.12 14.79 0.77
CA PRO A 236 1.54 14.96 -0.56
C PRO A 236 0.15 15.62 -0.56
N ASP A 237 -0.59 15.48 0.54
CA ASP A 237 -1.91 16.11 0.75
C ASP A 237 -1.84 17.52 1.35
N GLY A 238 -0.64 18.03 1.63
CA GLY A 238 -0.39 19.36 2.20
C GLY A 238 -0.74 19.52 3.68
N ARG A 239 -1.19 18.47 4.37
CA ARG A 239 -1.71 18.56 5.75
C ARG A 239 -0.64 18.54 6.83
N ASP A 240 0.46 17.82 6.60
CA ASP A 240 1.56 17.71 7.54
C ASP A 240 2.79 18.39 6.97
N ARG A 241 3.50 19.11 7.83
CA ARG A 241 4.79 19.71 7.55
C ARG A 241 5.76 19.24 8.62
N LEU A 242 6.87 18.66 8.22
CA LEU A 242 7.90 18.17 9.13
C LEU A 242 9.17 18.98 8.95
N GLN A 243 9.79 19.36 10.07
CA GLN A 243 11.18 19.79 10.11
C GLN A 243 12.03 18.63 10.64
N ILE A 244 12.96 18.15 9.83
CA ILE A 244 13.79 16.99 10.10
C ILE A 244 15.24 17.43 10.26
N SER A 245 15.87 16.96 11.33
CA SER A 245 17.29 17.18 11.63
C SER A 245 17.99 15.84 11.78
N PHE A 246 19.13 15.70 11.11
CA PHE A 246 20.00 14.52 11.20
C PHE A 246 21.16 14.84 12.14
N ARG A 247 21.28 14.07 13.21
CA ARG A 247 22.27 14.26 14.28
C ARG A 247 22.91 12.95 14.64
N ALA A 248 24.06 13.03 15.31
CA ALA A 248 24.82 11.85 15.73
C ALA A 248 25.02 10.83 14.60
N VAL A 249 25.28 11.31 13.38
CA VAL A 249 25.67 10.46 12.25
C VAL A 249 27.00 9.80 12.62
N ASN A 250 27.02 8.46 12.63
CA ASN A 250 28.19 7.65 12.90
C ASN A 250 28.42 6.71 11.70
N TRP A 251 29.60 6.83 11.09
CA TRP A 251 29.96 6.05 9.91
C TRP A 251 30.43 4.64 10.23
N ALA A 252 31.09 4.46 11.38
CA ALA A 252 31.53 3.13 11.81
C ALA A 252 30.35 2.24 12.18
N ASP A 253 29.37 2.81 12.89
CA ASP A 253 28.15 2.11 13.30
C ASP A 253 27.06 2.11 12.20
N GLU A 254 27.30 2.82 11.09
CA GLU A 254 26.30 3.06 10.03
C GLU A 254 24.93 3.50 10.60
N SER A 255 24.96 4.49 11.48
CA SER A 255 23.77 4.95 12.21
C SER A 255 23.57 6.46 12.13
N VAL A 256 22.30 6.87 12.23
CA VAL A 256 21.90 8.28 12.17
C VAL A 256 20.79 8.54 13.18
N GLY A 257 21.00 9.48 14.09
CA GLY A 257 19.91 10.02 14.91
C GLY A 257 19.01 10.93 14.08
N VAL A 258 17.71 10.67 14.12
CA VAL A 258 16.69 11.50 13.47
C VAL A 258 15.88 12.22 14.53
N TYR A 259 15.70 13.51 14.31
CA TYR A 259 14.82 14.35 15.12
C TYR A 259 13.85 15.08 14.21
N ALA A 260 12.55 14.82 14.37
CA ALA A 260 11.51 15.41 13.57
C ALA A 260 10.52 16.20 14.44
N LEU A 261 10.18 17.40 13.97
CA LEU A 261 9.16 18.27 14.54
C LEU A 261 8.01 18.42 13.56
N VAL A 262 6.79 18.29 14.04
CA VAL A 262 5.58 18.66 13.28
C VAL A 262 5.44 20.18 13.35
N LEU A 263 5.26 20.81 12.19
CA LEU A 263 5.10 22.26 12.06
C LEU A 263 3.64 22.63 11.85
N ASP A 264 3.24 23.79 12.36
CA ASP A 264 1.96 24.41 12.09
C ASP A 264 1.95 25.23 10.77
N ASP A 265 0.83 25.92 10.52
CA ASP A 265 0.66 26.77 9.34
C ASP A 265 1.65 27.95 9.29
N GLN A 266 2.12 28.41 10.45
CA GLN A 266 3.11 29.48 10.60
C GLN A 266 4.55 28.96 10.52
N GLN A 267 4.74 27.66 10.22
CA GLN A 267 6.04 26.97 10.23
C GLN A 267 6.72 26.94 11.61
N ALA A 268 5.96 27.14 12.69
CA ALA A 268 6.44 26.96 14.04
C ALA A 268 6.19 25.51 14.50
N PRO A 269 7.00 24.97 15.42
CA PRO A 269 6.71 23.66 16.02
C PRO A 269 5.32 23.65 16.66
N GLN A 270 4.51 22.65 16.34
CA GLN A 270 3.15 22.53 16.84
C GLN A 270 3.14 22.42 18.36
N GLN A 271 2.38 23.30 19.01
CA GLN A 271 2.23 23.26 20.47
C GLN A 271 1.54 21.96 20.90
N ASN A 272 2.09 21.29 21.91
CA ASN A 272 1.62 20.02 22.49
C ASN A 272 1.87 18.75 21.65
N THR A 273 2.64 18.85 20.56
CA THR A 273 3.13 17.65 19.85
C THR A 273 4.57 17.38 20.26
N PRO A 274 4.87 16.26 20.93
CA PRO A 274 6.25 15.95 21.31
C PRO A 274 7.11 15.72 20.06
N PRO A 275 8.41 16.03 20.13
CA PRO A 275 9.32 15.71 19.04
C PRO A 275 9.39 14.19 18.82
N ILE A 276 9.52 13.80 17.56
CA ILE A 276 9.71 12.41 17.15
C ILE A 276 11.21 12.17 17.06
N GLU A 277 11.71 11.22 17.84
CA GLU A 277 13.14 10.88 17.89
C GLU A 277 13.34 9.38 17.75
N PHE A 278 14.25 8.99 16.86
CA PHE A 278 14.67 7.60 16.71
C PHE A 278 16.06 7.53 16.08
N THR A 279 16.71 6.37 16.19
CA THR A 279 18.00 6.10 15.55
C THR A 279 17.80 5.17 14.37
N LEU A 280 18.26 5.62 13.19
CA LEU A 280 18.38 4.82 12.00
C LEU A 280 19.62 3.95 12.06
N SER A 281 19.47 2.74 11.54
CA SER A 281 20.54 1.78 11.34
C SER A 281 20.27 1.04 10.03
N ALA A 282 21.20 0.18 9.59
CA ALA A 282 20.96 -0.72 8.47
C ALA A 282 19.73 -1.64 8.64
N TYR A 283 19.19 -1.74 9.86
CA TYR A 283 18.09 -2.63 10.24
C TYR A 283 16.75 -1.92 10.49
N SER A 284 16.64 -0.65 10.13
CA SER A 284 15.36 0.09 10.15
C SER A 284 14.58 -0.22 8.88
N LEU A 285 13.52 -1.04 8.97
CA LEU A 285 12.81 -1.60 7.82
C LEU A 285 11.49 -0.87 7.55
N PRO A 286 11.17 -0.52 6.28
CA PRO A 286 9.95 0.22 5.92
C PRO A 286 8.62 -0.31 6.47
N PHE A 287 8.45 -1.63 6.47
CA PHE A 287 7.20 -2.24 6.89
C PHE A 287 7.03 -2.33 8.42
N SER A 288 8.06 -2.03 9.21
CA SER A 288 7.97 -1.96 10.68
C SER A 288 8.21 -0.57 11.23
N ASP A 289 9.21 0.11 10.70
CA ASP A 289 9.74 1.35 11.26
C ASP A 289 9.23 2.55 10.47
N ASN A 290 7.90 2.73 10.47
CA ASN A 290 7.24 3.94 9.98
C ASN A 290 6.51 4.64 11.13
N THR A 291 6.38 5.96 11.02
CA THR A 291 5.76 6.79 12.06
C THR A 291 4.41 7.28 11.58
N LEU A 292 3.36 6.94 12.33
CA LEU A 292 2.00 7.44 12.13
C LEU A 292 1.82 8.80 12.80
N LEU A 293 1.41 9.80 12.02
CA LEU A 293 1.04 11.13 12.50
C LEU A 293 -0.44 11.17 12.91
N SER A 294 -0.81 12.18 13.69
CA SER A 294 -2.19 12.40 14.15
C SER A 294 -3.18 12.66 13.00
N SER A 295 -2.70 13.15 11.86
CA SER A 295 -3.47 13.34 10.62
C SER A 295 -3.86 12.03 9.92
N GLY A 296 -3.24 10.91 10.31
CA GLY A 296 -3.32 9.62 9.63
C GLY A 296 -2.23 9.38 8.58
N ASN A 297 -1.45 10.41 8.22
CA ASN A 297 -0.31 10.21 7.31
C ASN A 297 0.82 9.46 8.01
N ARG A 298 1.55 8.66 7.24
CA ARG A 298 2.73 7.93 7.72
C ARG A 298 3.97 8.40 6.98
N PHE A 299 5.07 8.53 7.69
CA PHE A 299 6.37 8.76 7.06
C PHE A 299 7.42 7.79 7.59
N GLY A 300 8.50 7.67 6.83
CA GLY A 300 9.65 6.87 7.21
C GLY A 300 10.93 7.41 6.62
N ILE A 301 12.05 7.11 7.28
CA ILE A 301 13.38 7.39 6.79
C ILE A 301 14.20 6.11 6.88
N TYR A 302 14.93 5.76 5.82
CA TYR A 302 15.62 4.47 5.73
C TYR A 302 17.02 4.64 5.21
N LEU A 303 17.99 3.95 5.82
CA LEU A 303 19.36 3.88 5.34
C LEU A 303 19.43 2.92 4.14
N THR A 304 19.60 3.47 2.94
CA THR A 304 19.62 2.67 1.71
C THR A 304 21.02 2.29 1.27
N ARG A 305 22.01 3.16 1.51
CA ARG A 305 23.39 2.94 1.10
C ARG A 305 24.39 3.70 1.97
N VAL A 306 25.57 3.12 2.13
CA VAL A 306 26.74 3.77 2.73
C VAL A 306 27.90 3.57 1.75
N ASP A 307 28.48 4.66 1.28
CA ASP A 307 29.64 4.68 0.39
C ASP A 307 30.81 5.34 1.13
N VAL A 308 31.79 4.52 1.52
CA VAL A 308 33.05 4.99 2.11
C VAL A 308 34.17 4.57 1.18
N VAL A 309 34.71 5.52 0.44
CA VAL A 309 35.93 5.34 -0.36
C VAL A 309 37.04 6.10 0.36
N PRO A 310 38.09 5.41 0.84
CA PRO A 310 39.21 6.05 1.53
C PRO A 310 39.73 7.25 0.74
N ASP A 311 39.91 8.38 1.42
CA ASP A 311 40.45 9.63 0.88
C ASP A 311 39.67 10.29 -0.27
N VAL A 312 38.51 9.74 -0.67
CA VAL A 312 37.74 10.23 -1.82
C VAL A 312 36.36 10.72 -1.42
N VAL A 313 35.55 9.87 -0.78
CA VAL A 313 34.16 10.22 -0.48
C VAL A 313 33.63 9.44 0.73
N ARG A 314 32.81 10.11 1.55
CA ARG A 314 32.09 9.50 2.66
C ARG A 314 30.64 9.96 2.68
N VAL A 315 29.76 9.14 2.09
CA VAL A 315 28.36 9.47 1.83
C VAL A 315 27.41 8.40 2.36
N MET A 316 26.31 8.84 2.99
CA MET A 316 25.22 8.01 3.49
C MET A 316 23.98 8.41 2.73
N ARG A 317 23.36 7.45 2.04
CA ARG A 317 22.11 7.70 1.35
C ARG A 317 20.96 7.22 2.20
N LEU A 318 20.04 8.13 2.46
CA LEU A 318 18.78 7.87 3.10
C LEU A 318 17.65 8.04 2.09
N SER A 319 16.55 7.32 2.34
CA SER A 319 15.29 7.52 1.63
C SER A 319 14.25 8.00 2.62
N PHE A 320 13.72 9.18 2.39
CA PHE A 320 12.53 9.68 3.06
C PHE A 320 11.30 9.30 2.22
N VAL A 321 10.26 8.81 2.88
CA VAL A 321 9.04 8.30 2.24
C VAL A 321 7.82 8.82 2.98
N TRP A 322 6.88 9.39 2.25
CA TRP A 322 5.48 9.51 2.67
C TRP A 322 4.73 8.27 2.19
N PHE A 323 4.16 7.53 3.12
CA PHE A 323 3.34 6.38 2.79
C PHE A 323 1.94 6.83 2.37
N PRO A 324 1.31 6.14 1.40
CA PRO A 324 -0.10 6.36 1.08
C PRO A 324 -0.99 6.24 2.32
N ARG A 325 -2.08 6.99 2.39
CA ARG A 325 -3.00 6.98 3.55
C ARG A 325 -3.64 5.62 3.80
N ASP A 326 -3.87 4.87 2.74
CA ASP A 326 -4.41 3.52 2.74
C ASP A 326 -3.32 2.45 2.90
N PHE A 327 -2.05 2.86 3.02
CA PHE A 327 -0.97 1.92 3.30
C PHE A 327 -1.09 1.42 4.74
N VAL A 328 -1.57 0.19 4.85
CA VAL A 328 -1.50 -0.60 6.08
C VAL A 328 -0.32 -1.56 5.94
N PRO A 329 0.71 -1.44 6.79
CA PRO A 329 1.82 -2.38 6.81
C PRO A 329 1.29 -3.81 6.86
N PRO A 330 1.90 -4.79 6.18
CA PRO A 330 1.37 -6.16 6.12
C PRO A 330 0.97 -6.77 7.48
N ARG A 331 1.64 -6.38 8.56
CA ARG A 331 1.36 -6.84 9.93
C ARG A 331 0.17 -6.18 10.61
N GLU A 332 -0.14 -4.94 10.24
CA GLU A 332 -1.29 -4.21 10.76
C GLU A 332 -2.57 -4.54 9.98
N ARG A 333 -2.46 -5.33 8.90
CA ARG A 333 -3.63 -5.75 8.14
C ARG A 333 -4.52 -6.64 9.02
N PRO A 334 -5.83 -6.37 9.07
CA PRO A 334 -6.76 -7.24 9.77
C PRO A 334 -6.59 -8.68 9.28
N LEU A 335 -6.38 -9.60 10.20
CA LEU A 335 -6.45 -11.03 9.88
C LEU A 335 -7.94 -11.37 9.69
N ASP A 336 -8.28 -12.16 8.67
CA ASP A 336 -9.65 -12.62 8.40
C ASP A 336 -10.35 -13.26 9.63
N LEU A 337 -9.58 -13.67 10.64
CA LEU A 337 -10.07 -14.14 11.93
C LEU A 337 -10.92 -13.09 12.70
N ASP A 338 -10.70 -11.79 12.48
CA ASP A 338 -11.42 -10.71 13.18
C ASP A 338 -12.76 -10.35 12.51
N ILE A 339 -13.00 -10.80 11.27
CA ILE A 339 -14.21 -10.47 10.51
C ILE A 339 -15.43 -11.29 10.99
N ASN A 340 -15.19 -12.41 11.68
CA ASN A 340 -16.23 -13.30 12.18
C ASN A 340 -16.58 -13.09 13.65
N ARG A 341 -16.35 -11.92 14.25
CA ARG A 341 -16.96 -11.61 15.55
C ARG A 341 -18.41 -11.14 15.29
N PRO A 342 -19.44 -11.98 15.45
CA PRO A 342 -20.80 -11.50 15.33
C PRO A 342 -21.00 -10.38 16.34
N LEU A 343 -21.46 -9.22 15.86
CA LEU A 343 -21.93 -8.12 16.69
C LEU A 343 -22.89 -8.71 17.72
N ALA A 344 -22.47 -8.72 19.00
CA ALA A 344 -23.34 -9.10 20.09
C ALA A 344 -24.55 -8.13 20.05
N ALA A 345 -25.71 -8.66 19.70
CA ALA A 345 -26.94 -7.88 19.68
C ALA A 345 -27.17 -7.28 21.06
N PRO A 346 -27.59 -6.00 21.16
CA PRO A 346 -27.84 -5.38 22.44
C PRO A 346 -28.94 -6.13 23.18
N ALA A 347 -28.64 -6.52 24.43
CA ALA A 347 -29.59 -7.17 25.31
C ALA A 347 -30.83 -6.27 25.46
N ARG A 348 -31.97 -6.74 24.92
CA ARG A 348 -33.26 -6.12 25.20
C ARG A 348 -33.55 -6.27 26.70
N SER A 349 -33.44 -5.18 27.44
CA SER A 349 -34.03 -5.05 28.76
C SER A 349 -35.55 -5.25 28.62
N ARG A 350 -36.09 -6.34 29.17
CA ARG A 350 -37.52 -6.46 29.41
C ARG A 350 -37.84 -5.72 30.71
N SER A 351 -38.74 -4.75 30.60
CA SER A 351 -39.48 -4.12 31.68
C SER A 351 -40.39 -5.12 32.39
#